data_AF-C3Z6K5-F1
#
_entry.id   AF-C3Z6K5-F1
#
_cell.length_a   1.000
_cell.length_b   1.000
_cell.length_c   1.000
_cell.angle_alpha   90.00
_cell.angle_beta   90.00
_cell.angle_gamma   90.00
#
_symmetry.space_group_name_H-M   'P 1'
#
loop_
_entity.id
_entity.type
_entity.pdbx_description
1 polymer ?
#
loop_
_entity_poly.entity_id
_entity_poly.type
_entity_poly.pdbx_seq_one_letter_code
_entity_poly.pdbx_strand_id
1 'polypeptide(L)'
;MAENSRERLRPWLITMIDSGAIPGLDWLNEEKTKFKIPWKHAGKHEYNQDRDSLLFKEWAKYTGKYREDVDKPEPAVWKTRLRCALNKHPKIHEVKHES
;
A
#
# COMPACT_ATOMS: atom_id res chain seq x y z
N MET A 1 -20.95 -10.31 0.06
CA MET A 1 -20.23 -10.01 -1.21
C MET A 1 -18.73 -9.92 -0.92
N ALA A 2 -18.04 -11.06 -0.91
CA ALA A 2 -16.59 -11.11 -0.72
C ALA A 2 -15.91 -11.06 -2.10
N GLU A 3 -16.04 -9.93 -2.78
CA GLU A 3 -15.46 -9.76 -4.11
C GLU A 3 -13.93 -9.65 -4.03
N ASN A 4 -13.26 -10.33 -4.97
CA ASN A 4 -11.83 -10.58 -5.02
C ASN A 4 -10.99 -9.34 -4.67
N SER A 5 -10.53 -9.25 -3.43
CA SER A 5 -9.61 -8.19 -2.98
C SER A 5 -8.31 -8.16 -3.81
N ARG A 6 -7.98 -9.28 -4.46
CA ARG A 6 -6.86 -9.40 -5.41
C ARG A 6 -7.09 -8.60 -6.69
N GLU A 7 -8.26 -8.68 -7.30
CA GLU A 7 -8.54 -8.01 -8.57
C GLU A 7 -8.71 -6.50 -8.39
N ARG A 8 -9.18 -6.07 -7.22
CA ARG A 8 -9.37 -4.66 -6.86
C ARG A 8 -8.10 -3.96 -6.40
N LEU A 9 -7.05 -4.70 -6.01
CA LEU A 9 -5.79 -4.11 -5.53
C LEU A 9 -5.14 -3.22 -6.59
N ARG A 10 -5.05 -3.71 -7.84
CA ARG A 10 -4.42 -2.97 -8.94
C ARG A 10 -5.11 -1.62 -9.24
N PRO A 11 -6.42 -1.58 -9.55
CA PRO A 11 -7.09 -0.31 -9.83
C PRO A 11 -7.08 0.62 -8.62
N TRP A 12 -7.26 0.08 -7.41
CA TRP A 12 -7.16 0.88 -6.18
C TRP A 12 -5.78 1.52 -6.02
N LEU A 13 -4.71 0.75 -6.20
CA LEU A 13 -3.34 1.25 -6.06
C LEU A 13 -3.04 2.34 -7.10
N ILE A 14 -3.52 2.15 -8.34
CA ILE A 14 -3.41 3.17 -9.40
C ILE A 14 -4.05 4.49 -8.94
N THR A 15 -5.29 4.44 -8.42
CA THR A 15 -5.97 5.62 -7.90
C THR A 15 -5.21 6.27 -6.74
N MET A 16 -4.62 5.47 -5.84
CA MET A 16 -3.84 6.02 -4.73
C MET A 16 -2.56 6.73 -5.18
N ILE A 17 -1.88 6.19 -6.20
CA ILE A 17 -0.70 6.83 -6.79
C ILE A 17 -1.12 8.11 -7.53
N ASP A 18 -2.17 8.03 -8.36
CA ASP A 18 -2.67 9.16 -9.16
C ASP A 18 -3.21 10.31 -8.30
N SER A 19 -3.81 9.98 -7.15
CA SER A 19 -4.26 10.96 -6.16
C SER A 19 -3.12 11.75 -5.52
N GLY A 20 -1.87 11.28 -5.58
CA GLY A 20 -0.73 11.94 -4.93
C GLY A 20 -0.87 12.08 -3.41
N ALA A 21 -1.79 11.34 -2.79
CA ALA A 21 -2.12 11.48 -1.36
C ALA A 21 -1.02 10.94 -0.43
N ILE A 22 -0.15 10.07 -0.95
CA ILE A 22 0.89 9.39 -0.17
C ILE A 22 2.26 9.87 -0.62
N PRO A 23 3.03 10.54 0.24
CA PRO A 23 4.35 11.04 -0.12
C PRO A 23 5.31 9.89 -0.43
N GLY A 24 5.91 9.91 -1.61
CA GLY A 24 6.86 8.90 -2.08
C GLY A 24 6.24 7.72 -2.83
N LEU A 25 4.92 7.65 -2.93
CA LEU A 25 4.20 6.73 -3.80
C LEU A 25 3.97 7.40 -5.15
N ASP A 26 4.81 7.12 -6.14
CA ASP A 26 4.71 7.71 -7.47
C ASP A 26 4.89 6.66 -8.58
N TRP A 27 4.38 7.01 -9.76
CA TRP A 27 4.71 6.33 -10.99
C TRP A 27 6.19 6.53 -11.33
N LEU A 28 6.88 5.44 -11.65
CA LEU A 28 8.25 5.47 -12.16
C LEU A 28 8.28 5.65 -13.68
N ASN A 29 7.15 5.45 -14.36
CA ASN A 29 7.02 5.64 -15.79
C ASN A 29 5.64 6.19 -16.17
N GLU A 30 5.59 6.92 -17.29
CA GLU A 30 4.36 7.56 -17.79
C GLU A 30 3.30 6.54 -18.25
N GLU A 31 3.70 5.32 -18.62
CA GLU A 31 2.79 4.25 -19.03
C GLU A 31 2.04 3.62 -17.84
N LYS A 32 2.28 4.08 -16.60
CA LYS A 32 1.65 3.58 -15.37
C LYS A 32 1.78 2.06 -15.17
N THR A 33 2.96 1.51 -15.49
CA THR A 33 3.26 0.08 -15.33
C THR A 33 4.25 -0.23 -14.20
N LYS A 34 5.06 0.75 -13.80
CA LYS A 34 6.03 0.67 -12.71
C LYS A 34 5.77 1.79 -11.70
N PHE A 35 5.72 1.45 -10.43
CA PHE A 35 5.53 2.40 -9.34
C PHE A 35 6.51 2.07 -8.21
N LYS A 36 6.80 3.06 -7.37
CA LYS A 36 7.56 2.86 -6.12
C LYS A 36 6.62 2.95 -4.94
N ILE A 37 6.77 2.04 -3.97
CA ILE A 37 6.09 2.16 -2.67
C ILE A 37 7.16 2.50 -1.63
N PRO A 38 6.97 3.56 -0.82
CA PRO A 38 7.89 3.91 0.25
C PRO A 38 7.77 2.86 1.38
N TRP A 39 8.54 1.77 1.28
CA TRP A 39 8.49 0.66 2.23
C TRP A 39 9.38 0.89 3.46
N LYS A 40 9.29 2.08 4.08
CA LYS A 40 10.18 2.49 5.17
C LYS A 40 10.06 1.53 6.38
N HIS A 41 11.20 1.20 6.98
CA HIS A 41 11.25 0.34 8.16
C HIS A 41 10.87 1.16 9.40
N ALA A 42 9.92 0.64 10.18
CA ALA A 42 9.40 1.29 11.39
C ALA A 42 10.44 1.52 12.49
N GLY A 43 11.62 0.90 12.38
CA GLY A 43 12.73 1.03 13.32
C GLY A 43 13.74 2.14 13.01
N LYS A 44 13.61 2.87 11.88
CA LYS A 44 14.46 4.05 11.65
C LYS A 44 13.87 5.26 12.38
N HIS A 45 14.73 6.08 12.99
CA HIS A 45 14.37 7.30 13.73
C HIS A 45 13.50 8.28 12.93
N GLU A 46 13.54 8.19 11.59
CA GLU A 46 12.78 9.02 10.67
C GLU A 46 11.44 8.39 10.21
N TYR A 47 11.00 7.29 10.82
CA TYR A 47 9.71 6.68 10.49
C TYR A 47 8.57 7.50 11.10
N ASN A 48 7.78 8.13 10.23
CA ASN A 48 6.61 8.86 10.65
C ASN A 48 5.40 7.96 10.43
N GLN A 49 4.89 7.37 11.52
CA GLN A 49 3.77 6.44 11.44
C GLN A 49 2.55 7.03 10.72
N ASP A 50 2.26 8.32 10.87
CA ASP A 50 1.12 8.97 10.24
C ASP A 50 1.28 9.03 8.71
N ARG A 51 2.45 9.45 8.23
CA ARG A 51 2.74 9.56 6.79
C ARG A 51 3.04 8.22 6.13
N ASP A 52 3.92 7.43 6.74
CA ASP A 52 4.39 6.16 6.19
C ASP A 52 3.31 5.06 6.30
N SER A 53 2.36 5.16 7.23
CA SER A 53 1.26 4.18 7.35
C SER A 53 0.02 4.55 6.57
N LEU A 54 -0.02 5.73 5.96
CA LEU A 54 -1.19 6.28 5.29
C LEU A 54 -1.67 5.35 4.16
N LEU A 55 -0.75 4.87 3.32
CA LEU A 55 -1.05 3.86 2.29
C LEU A 55 -1.66 2.59 2.86
N PHE A 56 -1.07 2.07 3.93
CA PHE A 56 -1.51 0.81 4.53
C PHE A 56 -2.87 0.97 5.21
N LYS A 57 -3.10 2.11 5.87
CA LYS A 57 -4.37 2.50 6.50
C LYS A 57 -5.48 2.56 5.45
N GLU A 58 -5.25 3.26 4.35
CA GLU A 58 -6.23 3.39 3.26
C GLU A 58 -6.54 2.03 2.63
N TRP A 59 -5.55 1.14 2.47
CA TRP A 59 -5.82 -0.24 2.02
C TRP A 59 -6.70 -1.02 3.00
N ALA A 60 -6.41 -0.90 4.29
CA ALA A 60 -7.17 -1.57 5.33
C ALA A 60 -8.63 -1.05 5.39
N LYS A 61 -8.84 0.26 5.20
CA LYS A 61 -10.17 0.88 5.05
C LYS A 61 -10.88 0.37 3.80
N TYR A 62 -10.20 0.38 2.65
CA TYR A 62 -10.75 -0.05 1.36
C TYR A 62 -11.19 -1.52 1.38
N THR A 63 -10.41 -2.38 2.03
CA THR A 63 -10.75 -3.81 2.20
C THR A 63 -11.78 -4.07 3.31
N GLY A 64 -12.24 -3.03 4.02
CA GLY A 64 -13.17 -3.14 5.16
C GLY A 64 -12.57 -3.85 6.37
N LYS A 65 -11.23 -3.93 6.42
CA LYS A 65 -10.45 -4.62 7.45
C LYS A 65 -10.02 -3.72 8.60
N TYR A 66 -10.25 -2.42 8.48
CA TYR A 66 -10.02 -1.43 9.51
C TYR A 66 -11.09 -0.37 9.43
N ARG A 67 -11.68 -0.01 10.58
CA ARG A 67 -12.61 1.09 10.74
C ARG A 67 -12.03 2.06 11.76
N GLU A 68 -11.85 3.32 11.36
CA GLU A 68 -11.18 4.34 12.19
C GLU A 68 -11.81 4.54 13.57
N ASP A 69 -13.11 4.31 13.70
CA ASP A 69 -13.88 4.54 14.93
C ASP A 69 -14.09 3.28 15.79
N VAL A 70 -13.77 2.09 15.26
CA VAL A 70 -14.07 0.80 15.92
C VAL A 70 -12.81 0.01 16.22
N ASP A 71 -11.91 -0.06 15.24
CA ASP A 71 -10.72 -0.91 15.30
C ASP A 71 -9.51 -0.09 15.78
N LYS A 72 -8.59 -0.74 16.49
CA LYS A 72 -7.33 -0.09 16.89
C LYS A 72 -6.41 0.10 15.68
N PRO A 73 -5.70 1.24 15.55
CA PRO A 73 -4.77 1.46 14.47
C PRO A 73 -3.55 0.54 14.59
N GLU A 74 -3.42 -0.43 13.68
CA GLU A 74 -2.35 -1.42 13.65
C GLU A 74 -1.54 -1.32 12.33
N PRO A 75 -0.63 -0.35 12.21
CA PRO A 75 0.11 -0.10 10.96
C PRO A 75 0.96 -1.29 10.52
N ALA A 76 1.52 -2.06 11.46
CA ALA A 76 2.28 -3.27 11.18
C ALA A 76 1.42 -4.36 10.51
N VAL A 77 0.17 -4.51 10.94
CA VAL A 77 -0.79 -5.48 10.38
C VAL A 77 -1.19 -5.06 8.97
N TRP A 78 -1.52 -3.78 8.78
CA TRP A 78 -1.91 -3.25 7.47
C TRP A 78 -0.79 -3.39 6.44
N LYS A 79 0.45 -3.05 6.84
CA LYS A 79 1.66 -3.22 6.02
C LYS A 79 1.84 -4.67 5.61
N THR A 80 1.71 -5.61 6.54
CA THR A 80 1.83 -7.05 6.28
C THR A 80 0.77 -7.53 5.29
N ARG A 81 -0.48 -7.07 5.45
CA ARG A 81 -1.58 -7.40 4.54
C ARG A 81 -1.35 -6.89 3.13
N LEU A 82 -0.95 -5.63 2.96
CA LEU A 82 -0.65 -5.08 1.64
C LEU A 82 0.51 -5.82 0.98
N ARG A 83 1.60 -6.08 1.71
CA ARG A 83 2.74 -6.87 1.22
C ARG A 83 2.31 -8.22 0.68
N CYS A 84 1.49 -8.92 1.45
CA CYS A 84 1.02 -10.26 1.10
C CYS A 84 0.07 -10.22 -0.11
N ALA A 85 -0.76 -9.18 -0.22
CA ALA A 85 -1.63 -8.97 -1.38
C ALA A 85 -0.82 -8.72 -2.66
N LEU A 86 0.23 -7.88 -2.59
CA LEU A 86 1.15 -7.61 -3.70
C LEU A 86 1.94 -8.87 -4.09
N ASN A 87 2.56 -9.56 -3.12
CA ASN A 87 3.35 -10.77 -3.37
C ASN A 87 2.51 -11.92 -3.95
N LYS A 88 1.24 -12.03 -3.56
CA LYS A 88 0.33 -13.06 -4.08
C LYS A 88 -0.32 -12.68 -5.42
N HIS A 89 -0.08 -11.48 -5.94
CA HIS A 89 -0.74 -11.02 -7.15
C HIS A 89 0.04 -11.48 -8.40
N PRO A 90 -0.55 -12.28 -9.30
CA PRO A 90 0.19 -12.92 -10.40
C PRO A 90 0.73 -11.94 -11.45
N LYS A 91 0.21 -10.70 -11.50
CA LYS A 91 0.65 -9.64 -12.42
C LYS A 91 1.47 -8.52 -11.75
N ILE A 92 1.81 -8.65 -10.46
CA ILE A 92 2.64 -7.67 -9.76
C ILE A 92 3.90 -8.39 -9.32
N HIS A 93 5.04 -7.86 -9.74
CA HIS A 93 6.34 -8.41 -9.38
C HIS A 93 7.10 -7.35 -8.59
N GLU A 94 7.58 -7.74 -7.41
CA GLU A 94 8.50 -6.91 -6.64
C GLU A 94 9.83 -6.85 -7.39
N VAL A 95 10.21 -5.66 -7.84
CA VAL A 95 11.53 -5.41 -8.41
C VAL A 95 12.37 -4.79 -7.31
N LYS A 96 13.26 -5.58 -6.70
CA LYS A 96 14.28 -5.03 -5.81
C LYS A 96 15.29 -4.32 -6.70
N HIS A 97 15.41 -3.00 -6.55
CA HIS A 97 16.53 -2.29 -7.14
C HIS A 97 17.77 -2.70 -6.33
N GLU A 98 18.57 -3.62 -6.85
CA GLU A 98 19.92 -3.87 -6.34
C GLU A 98 20.74 -2.61 -6.63
N SER A 99 21.34 -2.04 -5.58
CA SER A 99 22.43 -1.06 -5.71
C SER A 99 23.75 -1.80 -5.59
#